data_AF-A0A1Y2BSE7-F1
#
_entry.id   AF-A0A1Y2BSE7-F1
#
_cell.length_a   1.000
_cell.length_b   1.000
_cell.length_c   1.000
_cell.angle_alpha   90.00
_cell.angle_beta   90.00
_cell.angle_gamma   90.00
#
_symmetry.space_group_name_H-M   'P 1'
#
loop_
_entity.id
_entity.type
_entity.pdbx_description
1 polymer ?
#
loop_
_entity_poly.entity_id
_entity_poly.type
_entity_poly.pdbx_seq_one_letter_code
_entity_poly.pdbx_strand_id
1 'polypeptide(L)'
;MATNLIYNNASKVLSVLQTEIEQMQQQVDSGSTYSPVAGQIHSNLEALRQSAKDLTDIAKREITTVKREKALARANQVQADYQALKLRYDGLRKRQADVAASGIALNCWEELLAEVDWSKSYCSC
;
A
#
# COMPACT_ATOMS: atom_id res chain seq x y z
N MET A 1 -26.50 -17.08 -3.80
CA MET A 1 -26.19 -15.96 -4.72
C MET A 1 -25.17 -14.96 -4.16
N ALA A 2 -25.01 -14.86 -2.83
CA ALA A 2 -24.07 -13.92 -2.19
C ALA A 2 -22.59 -14.10 -2.58
N THR A 3 -22.10 -15.34 -2.79
CA THR A 3 -20.69 -15.62 -3.13
C THR A 3 -20.25 -15.04 -4.47
N ASN A 4 -21.13 -14.99 -5.49
CA ASN A 4 -20.80 -14.38 -6.77
C ASN A 4 -20.72 -12.86 -6.67
N LEU A 5 -21.61 -12.25 -5.90
CA LEU A 5 -21.62 -10.80 -5.71
C LEU A 5 -20.36 -10.32 -5.00
N ILE A 6 -19.98 -10.97 -3.89
CA ILE A 6 -18.77 -10.63 -3.14
C ILE A 6 -17.53 -10.82 -4.02
N TYR A 7 -17.47 -11.93 -4.76
CA TYR A 7 -16.35 -12.18 -5.67
C TYR A 7 -16.24 -11.14 -6.79
N ASN A 8 -17.36 -10.75 -7.40
CA ASN A 8 -17.36 -9.72 -8.45
C ASN A 8 -17.00 -8.33 -7.92
N ASN A 9 -17.36 -8.02 -6.67
CA ASN A 9 -16.93 -6.78 -6.04
C ASN A 9 -15.43 -6.83 -5.72
N ALA A 10 -14.93 -7.95 -5.20
CA ALA A 10 -13.51 -8.15 -4.95
C ALA A 10 -12.67 -8.04 -6.23
N SER A 11 -13.14 -8.60 -7.36
CA SER A 11 -12.43 -8.48 -8.65
C SER A 11 -12.35 -7.04 -9.16
N LYS A 12 -13.42 -6.24 -8.98
CA LYS A 12 -13.37 -4.81 -9.30
C LYS A 12 -12.37 -4.05 -8.44
N VAL A 13 -12.37 -4.31 -7.13
CA VAL A 13 -11.42 -3.71 -6.19
C VAL A 13 -9.98 -4.11 -6.54
N LEU A 14 -9.75 -5.36 -6.96
CA LEU A 14 -8.44 -5.81 -7.44
C LEU A 14 -7.95 -5.01 -8.65
N SER A 15 -8.78 -4.80 -9.66
CA SER A 15 -8.40 -4.02 -10.85
C SER A 15 -8.10 -2.55 -10.52
N VAL A 16 -8.88 -1.97 -9.60
CA VAL A 16 -8.62 -0.60 -9.11
C VAL A 16 -7.29 -0.55 -8.35
N LEU A 17 -7.04 -1.48 -7.42
CA LEU A 17 -5.80 -1.58 -6.66
C LEU A 17 -4.57 -1.72 -7.56
N GLN A 18 -4.65 -2.52 -8.63
CA GLN A 18 -3.55 -2.67 -9.58
C GLN A 18 -3.19 -1.33 -10.23
N THR A 19 -4.21 -0.61 -10.71
CA THR A 19 -4.04 0.71 -11.33
C THR A 19 -3.49 1.72 -10.33
N GLU A 20 -4.00 1.75 -9.10
CA GLU A 20 -3.55 2.65 -8.04
C GLU A 20 -2.09 2.38 -7.64
N ILE A 21 -1.69 1.11 -7.54
CA ILE A 21 -0.30 0.73 -7.24
C ILE A 21 0.64 1.13 -8.39
N GLU A 22 0.22 1.01 -9.64
CA GLU A 22 0.99 1.47 -10.80
C GLU A 22 1.16 3.00 -10.79
N GLN A 23 0.11 3.75 -10.46
CA GLN A 23 0.20 5.21 -10.29
C GLN A 23 1.16 5.57 -9.15
N MET A 24 1.06 4.88 -8.02
CA MET A 24 1.98 5.08 -6.90
C MET A 24 3.42 4.78 -7.32
N GLN A 25 3.65 3.69 -8.05
CA GLN A 25 4.97 3.33 -8.56
C GLN A 25 5.57 4.43 -9.44
N GLN A 26 4.81 4.96 -10.40
CA GLN A 26 5.26 6.07 -11.26
C GLN A 26 5.63 7.32 -10.44
N GLN A 27 4.90 7.60 -9.35
CA GLN A 27 5.19 8.72 -8.46
C GLN A 27 6.49 8.50 -7.67
N VAL A 28 6.73 7.27 -7.19
CA VAL A 28 8.00 6.92 -6.53
C VAL A 28 9.17 7.04 -7.50
N ASP A 29 9.00 6.53 -8.73
CA ASP A 29 10.05 6.58 -9.76
C ASP A 29 10.36 8.02 -10.19
N SER A 30 9.38 8.93 -10.09
CA SER A 30 9.56 10.38 -10.29
C SER A 30 10.20 11.09 -9.08
N GLY A 31 10.50 10.38 -7.99
CA GLY A 31 11.10 10.94 -6.78
C GLY A 31 10.11 11.66 -5.85
N SER A 32 8.80 11.48 -6.03
CA SER A 32 7.81 12.12 -5.15
C SER A 32 7.82 11.48 -3.77
N THR A 33 7.98 12.31 -2.74
CA THR A 33 7.90 11.93 -1.32
C THR A 33 6.49 11.64 -0.83
N TYR A 34 5.47 12.04 -1.60
CA TYR A 34 4.07 11.88 -1.24
C TYR A 34 3.26 11.27 -2.40
N SER A 35 2.35 10.36 -2.06
CA SER A 35 1.36 9.81 -2.98
C SER A 35 -0.05 10.00 -2.40
N PRO A 36 -0.94 10.78 -3.05
CA PRO A 36 -2.31 10.96 -2.58
C PRO A 36 -3.15 9.67 -2.65
N VAL A 37 -2.72 8.70 -3.45
CA VAL A 37 -3.43 7.42 -3.67
C VAL A 37 -3.13 6.42 -2.55
N ALA A 38 -2.10 6.65 -1.72
CA ALA A 38 -1.69 5.72 -0.66
C ALA A 38 -2.81 5.43 0.37
N GLY A 39 -3.64 6.42 0.69
CA GLY A 39 -4.79 6.24 1.59
C GLY A 39 -5.92 5.44 0.97
N GLN A 40 -6.17 5.65 -0.33
CA GLN A 40 -7.17 4.90 -1.10
C GLN A 40 -6.77 3.43 -1.23
N ILE A 41 -5.51 3.16 -1.56
CA ILE A 41 -4.94 1.80 -1.62
C ILE A 41 -5.14 1.08 -0.27
N HIS A 42 -4.87 1.75 0.85
CA HIS A 42 -5.05 1.15 2.17
C HIS A 42 -6.50 0.75 2.46
N SER A 43 -7.45 1.64 2.14
CA SER A 43 -8.89 1.37 2.28
C SER A 43 -9.32 0.19 1.40
N ASN A 44 -8.90 0.19 0.14
CA ASN A 44 -9.22 -0.85 -0.83
C ASN A 44 -8.62 -2.22 -0.45
N LEU A 45 -7.40 -2.25 0.11
CA LEU A 45 -6.77 -3.46 0.64
C LEU A 45 -7.57 -4.05 1.81
N GLU A 46 -8.08 -3.21 2.71
CA GLU A 46 -8.89 -3.68 3.84
C GLU A 46 -10.27 -4.19 3.38
N ALA A 47 -10.89 -3.51 2.40
CA ALA A 47 -12.13 -3.99 1.77
C ALA A 47 -11.94 -5.36 1.09
N LEU A 48 -10.79 -5.59 0.45
CA LEU A 48 -10.45 -6.86 -0.18
C LEU A 48 -10.24 -7.97 0.86
N ARG A 49 -9.55 -7.64 1.96
CA ARG A 49 -9.36 -8.55 3.11
C ARG A 49 -10.70 -8.96 3.72
N GLN A 50 -11.61 -8.01 3.93
CA GLN A 50 -12.95 -8.30 4.46
C GLN A 50 -13.73 -9.19 3.49
N SER A 51 -13.65 -8.94 2.19
CA SER A 51 -14.29 -9.77 1.16
C SER A 51 -13.79 -11.22 1.18
N ALA A 52 -12.49 -11.45 1.38
CA ALA A 52 -11.92 -12.79 1.52
C ALA A 52 -12.44 -13.51 2.79
N LYS A 53 -12.57 -12.77 3.90
CA LYS A 53 -13.14 -13.29 5.14
C LYS A 53 -14.61 -13.66 4.97
N ASP A 54 -15.40 -12.81 4.34
CA ASP A 54 -16.82 -13.06 4.09
C ASP A 54 -17.01 -14.29 3.19
N LEU A 55 -16.19 -14.45 2.14
CA LEU A 55 -16.19 -15.65 1.30
C LEU A 55 -15.85 -16.92 2.09
N THR A 56 -14.87 -16.82 3.01
CA THR A 56 -14.46 -17.93 3.88
C THR A 56 -15.59 -18.32 4.85
N ASP A 57 -16.27 -17.33 5.43
CA ASP A 57 -17.36 -17.59 6.37
C ASP A 57 -18.60 -18.15 5.67
N ILE A 58 -18.87 -17.73 4.43
CA ILE A 58 -19.91 -18.37 3.61
C ILE A 58 -19.53 -19.80 3.26
N ALA A 59 -18.28 -20.05 2.88
CA ALA A 59 -17.78 -21.40 2.62
C ALA A 59 -17.97 -22.34 3.82
N LYS A 60 -17.72 -21.86 5.05
CA LYS A 60 -17.91 -22.66 6.27
C LYS A 60 -19.38 -23.01 6.55
N ARG A 61 -20.31 -22.13 6.17
CA ARG A 61 -21.76 -22.29 6.38
C ARG A 61 -22.45 -23.07 5.26
N GLU A 62 -21.76 -23.31 4.14
CA GLU A 62 -22.32 -23.98 2.98
C GLU A 62 -22.42 -25.49 3.20
N ILE A 63 -23.61 -26.04 2.97
CA ILE A 63 -23.96 -27.45 3.25
C ILE A 63 -23.45 -28.37 2.14
N THR A 64 -23.47 -27.89 0.88
CA THR A 64 -23.05 -28.70 -0.27
C THR A 64 -21.54 -28.62 -0.46
N THR A 65 -20.88 -29.77 -0.50
CA THR A 65 -19.41 -29.90 -0.68
C THR A 65 -18.90 -29.13 -1.89
N VAL A 66 -19.55 -29.29 -3.05
CA VAL A 66 -19.16 -28.61 -4.31
C VAL A 66 -19.21 -27.08 -4.19
N LYS A 67 -20.24 -26.53 -3.53
CA LYS A 67 -20.36 -25.08 -3.35
C LYS A 67 -19.37 -24.55 -2.32
N ARG A 68 -19.10 -25.34 -1.28
CA ARG A 68 -18.10 -25.05 -0.26
C ARG A 68 -16.70 -24.99 -0.85
N GLU A 69 -16.31 -26.00 -1.64
CA GLU A 69 -15.01 -26.03 -2.32
C GLU A 69 -14.85 -24.84 -3.28
N LYS A 70 -15.88 -24.53 -4.08
CA LYS A 70 -15.86 -23.38 -4.98
C LYS A 70 -15.73 -22.05 -4.23
N ALA A 71 -16.42 -21.90 -3.10
CA ALA A 71 -16.32 -20.70 -2.27
C ALA A 71 -14.94 -20.58 -1.59
N LEU A 72 -14.38 -21.69 -1.11
CA LEU A 72 -13.02 -21.74 -0.55
C LEU A 72 -11.96 -21.43 -1.60
N ALA A 73 -12.06 -22.01 -2.80
CA ALA A 73 -11.14 -21.73 -3.89
C ALA A 73 -11.13 -20.23 -4.24
N ARG A 74 -12.31 -19.60 -4.28
CA ARG A 74 -12.43 -18.15 -4.51
C ARG A 74 -11.87 -17.32 -3.36
N ALA A 75 -12.12 -17.72 -2.11
CA ALA A 75 -11.55 -17.05 -0.95
C ALA A 75 -10.02 -17.10 -0.96
N ASN A 76 -9.46 -18.28 -1.24
CA ASN A 76 -8.02 -18.50 -1.34
C ASN A 76 -7.40 -17.67 -2.47
N GLN A 77 -8.06 -17.59 -3.63
CA GLN A 77 -7.62 -16.76 -4.74
C GLN A 77 -7.54 -15.28 -4.34
N VAL A 78 -8.63 -14.72 -3.80
CA VAL A 78 -8.68 -13.31 -3.37
C VAL A 78 -7.64 -13.05 -2.26
N GLN A 79 -7.41 -14.01 -1.37
CA GLN A 79 -6.40 -13.89 -0.32
C GLN A 79 -4.97 -13.91 -0.87
N ALA A 80 -4.68 -14.76 -1.87
CA ALA A 80 -3.37 -14.79 -2.53
C ALA A 80 -3.11 -13.47 -3.26
N ASP A 81 -4.11 -12.97 -4.01
CA ASP A 81 -4.02 -11.70 -4.73
C ASP A 81 -3.82 -10.53 -3.75
N TYR A 82 -4.55 -10.51 -2.63
CA TYR A 82 -4.35 -9.56 -1.53
C TYR A 82 -2.92 -9.55 -1.02
N GLN A 83 -2.34 -10.72 -0.72
CA GLN A 83 -0.98 -10.82 -0.20
C GLN A 83 0.05 -10.30 -1.20
N ALA A 84 -0.12 -10.62 -2.49
CA ALA A 84 0.76 -10.14 -3.55
C ALA A 84 0.71 -8.61 -3.68
N LEU A 85 -0.49 -8.03 -3.69
CA LEU A 85 -0.69 -6.57 -3.78
C LEU A 85 -0.15 -5.84 -2.55
N LYS A 86 -0.40 -6.39 -1.35
CA LYS A 86 0.11 -5.83 -0.10
C LYS A 86 1.64 -5.80 -0.09
N LEU A 87 2.30 -6.87 -0.53
CA LEU A 87 3.77 -6.92 -0.59
C LEU A 87 4.33 -5.85 -1.54
N ARG A 88 3.67 -5.63 -2.69
CA ARG A 88 4.03 -4.56 -3.63
C ARG A 88 3.86 -3.18 -2.99
N TYR A 89 2.72 -2.92 -2.35
CA TYR A 89 2.44 -1.66 -1.68
C TYR A 89 3.44 -1.36 -0.54
N ASP A 90 3.72 -2.34 0.33
CA ASP A 90 4.67 -2.19 1.43
C ASP A 90 6.09 -1.91 0.87
N GLY A 91 6.46 -2.54 -0.25
CA GLY A 91 7.71 -2.27 -0.96
C GLY A 91 7.81 -0.83 -1.49
N LEU A 92 6.75 -0.32 -2.11
CA LEU A 92 6.71 1.07 -2.59
C LEU A 92 6.75 2.08 -1.44
N ARG A 93 6.06 1.80 -0.33
CA ARG A 93 6.07 2.65 0.86
C ARG A 93 7.45 2.75 1.49
N LYS A 94 8.22 1.66 1.53
CA LYS A 94 9.62 1.70 1.98
C LYS A 94 10.47 2.60 1.11
N ARG A 95 10.37 2.45 -0.22
CA ARG A 95 11.09 3.33 -1.17
C ARG A 95 10.72 4.81 -0.99
N GLN A 96 9.44 5.12 -0.76
CA GLN A 96 9.02 6.50 -0.44
C GLN A 96 9.66 7.01 0.84
N ALA A 97 9.72 6.18 1.89
CA ALA A 97 10.37 6.56 3.14
C ALA A 97 11.88 6.77 2.96
N ASP A 98 12.54 5.95 2.14
CA ASP A 98 13.96 6.10 1.82
C ASP A 98 14.22 7.40 1.04
N VAL A 99 13.38 7.72 0.06
CA VAL A 99 13.45 9.00 -0.67
C VAL A 99 13.23 10.19 0.28
N ALA A 100 12.23 10.10 1.18
CA ALA A 100 11.99 11.13 2.20
C ALA A 100 13.19 11.32 3.13
N ALA A 101 13.80 10.23 3.61
CA ALA A 101 14.95 10.27 4.49
C ALA A 101 16.18 10.88 3.78
N SER A 102 16.41 10.54 2.51
CA SER A 102 17.51 11.10 1.73
C SER A 102 17.36 12.60 1.47
N GLY A 103 16.14 13.10 1.22
CA GLY A 103 15.87 14.53 1.06
C GLY A 103 16.10 15.35 2.34
N ILE A 104 15.71 14.81 3.51
CA ILE A 104 15.94 15.46 4.80
C ILE A 104 17.43 15.50 5.15
N ALA A 105 18.16 14.41 4.86
CA ALA A 105 19.60 14.35 5.12
C ALA A 105 20.36 15.45 4.37
N LEU A 106 20.06 15.67 3.08
CA LEU A 106 20.70 16.71 2.27
C LEU A 106 20.53 18.12 2.87
N ASN A 107 19.32 18.46 3.30
CA ASN A 107 19.05 19.79 3.89
C ASN A 107 19.73 19.97 5.26
N CYS A 108 19.86 18.89 6.05
CA CYS A 108 20.47 18.94 7.37
C CYS A 108 22.00 19.16 7.32
N TRP A 109 22.68 18.69 6.26
CA TRP A 109 24.11 18.96 6.04
C TRP A 109 24.39 20.41 5.61
N GLU A 110 23.49 21.05 4.84
CA GLU A 110 23.63 22.48 4.49
C GLU A 110 23.47 23.40 5.71
N GLU A 111 22.56 23.06 6.62
CA GLU A 111 22.33 23.85 7.85
C GLU A 111 23.51 23.76 8.83
N LEU A 112 24.13 22.58 8.96
CA LEU A 112 25.34 22.39 9.78
C LEU A 112 26.58 23.11 9.23
N LEU A 113 26.67 23.33 7.92
CA LEU A 113 27.74 24.15 7.33
C LEU A 113 27.54 25.65 7.57
N ALA A 114 26.30 26.10 7.76
CA ALA A 114 25.97 27.50 8.05
C ALA A 114 26.23 27.90 9.52
N GLU A 115 26.23 26.95 10.45
CA GLU A 115 26.54 27.21 11.88
C GLU A 115 28.05 27.31 12.18
N VAL A 116 28.93 26.88 11.27
CA VAL A 116 30.39 26.94 11.48
C VAL A 116 30.98 28.34 11.20
N ASP A 117 30.23 29.27 10.61
CA ASP A 117 30.74 30.60 10.19
C ASP A 117 30.42 31.75 11.17
N TRP A 118 29.96 31.47 12.40
CA TRP A 118 29.66 32.50 13.42
C TRP A 118 30.81 32.82 14.40
N SER A 119 32.01 32.22 14.23
CA SER A 119 33.14 32.44 15.14
C SER A 119 34.16 33.50 14.65
N LYS A 120 33.72 34.53 13.92
CA LYS A 120 34.64 35.60 13.44
C LYS A 120 34.24 37.05 13.68
N SER A 121 33.18 37.36 14.43
CA SER A 121 32.77 38.76 14.64
C SER A 121 32.45 39.15 16.07
N TYR A 122 33.22 38.76 17.08
CA TYR A 122 33.28 39.50 18.35
C TYR A 122 34.66 39.40 19.00
N CYS A 123 35.64 40.12 18.44
CA CYS A 123 36.84 40.54 19.16
C CYS A 123 37.41 41.79 18.48
N SER A 124 36.95 42.96 18.89
CA SER A 124 37.71 44.21 18.79
C SER A 124 37.38 45.07 20.00
N CYS A 125 38.44 45.52 20.66
CA CYS A 125 38.51 46.46 21.77
C CYS A 125 37.65 47.70 21.59
#